data_AF-A0A0B1SX91-F1
#
_entry.id   AF-A0A0B1SX91-F1
#
_cell.length_a   1.000
_cell.length_b   1.000
_cell.length_c   1.000
_cell.angle_alpha   90.00
_cell.angle_beta   90.00
_cell.angle_gamma   90.00
#
_symmetry.space_group_name_H-M   'P 1'
#
loop_
_entity.id
_entity.type
_entity.pdbx_description
1 polymer ?
#
loop_
_entity_poly.entity_id
_entity_poly.type
_entity_poly.pdbx_seq_one_letter_code
_entity_poly.pdbx_strand_id
1 'polypeptide(L)'
;MVRFNRALFANVRYAQAPVSTYPSGTMGYIICSKTDLDVTKPSRTLSDDDVKRMKLRFYNSQVHSAAFVLPQFIKEELEKK
;
A
#
# COMPACT_ATOMS: atom_id res chain seq x y z
N MET A 1 2.68 13.45 7.31
CA MET A 1 3.78 12.45 7.34
C MET A 1 4.25 12.05 5.93
N VAL A 2 3.36 11.84 4.95
CA VAL A 2 3.75 11.58 3.54
C VAL A 2 4.62 12.71 2.95
N ARG A 3 4.22 13.97 3.13
CA ARG A 3 4.98 15.14 2.60
C ARG A 3 6.42 15.20 3.08
N PHE A 4 6.66 15.01 4.38
CA PHE A 4 8.01 14.99 4.95
C PHE A 4 8.87 13.88 4.33
N ASN A 5 8.31 12.67 4.16
CA ASN A 5 9.05 11.55 3.59
C ASN A 5 9.37 11.75 2.10
N ARG A 6 8.57 12.51 1.34
CA ARG A 6 8.88 12.85 -0.08
C ARG A 6 10.19 13.64 -0.23
N ALA A 7 10.65 14.33 0.82
CA ALA A 7 11.93 15.02 0.81
C ALA A 7 13.13 14.09 1.07
N LEU A 8 12.89 12.86 1.55
CA LEU A 8 13.93 11.92 1.98
C LEU A 8 14.07 10.70 1.04
N PHE A 9 12.99 10.31 0.38
CA PHE A 9 12.89 9.07 -0.39
C PHE A 9 12.47 9.36 -1.83
N ALA A 10 13.06 8.64 -2.78
CA ALA A 10 12.76 8.78 -4.20
C ALA A 10 11.31 8.38 -4.53
N ASN A 11 10.75 7.39 -3.82
CA ASN A 11 9.36 7.01 -3.96
C ASN A 11 8.67 6.92 -2.60
N VAL A 12 7.51 7.56 -2.47
CA VAL A 12 6.63 7.48 -1.29
C VAL A 12 5.20 7.24 -1.76
N ARG A 13 4.57 6.21 -1.19
CA ARG A 13 3.17 5.85 -1.46
C ARG A 13 2.44 5.58 -0.14
N TYR A 14 1.12 5.70 -0.21
CA TYR A 14 0.23 5.35 0.89
C TYR A 14 -0.69 4.23 0.44
N ALA A 15 -0.81 3.19 1.25
CA ALA A 15 -1.74 2.09 1.07
C ALA A 15 -2.68 2.03 2.27
N GLN A 16 -3.84 1.39 2.10
CA GLN A 16 -4.75 1.09 3.20
C GLN A 16 -5.32 -0.32 3.09
N ALA A 17 -5.69 -0.89 4.23
CA ALA A 17 -6.40 -2.17 4.28
C ALA A 17 -7.45 -2.18 5.40
N PRO A 18 -8.55 -2.94 5.23
CA PRO A 18 -9.52 -3.16 6.30
C PRO A 18 -8.91 -3.95 7.46
N VAL A 19 -9.10 -3.43 8.66
CA VAL A 19 -8.75 -4.08 9.93
C VAL A 19 -9.90 -3.77 10.89
N SER A 20 -10.80 -4.73 11.09
CA SER A 20 -12.10 -4.52 11.74
C SER A 20 -12.01 -3.92 13.15
N THR A 21 -10.96 -4.25 13.90
CA THR A 21 -10.74 -3.77 15.27
C THR A 21 -9.92 -2.49 15.35
N TYR A 22 -9.44 -1.95 14.23
CA TYR A 22 -8.75 -0.65 14.21
C TYR A 22 -9.79 0.48 14.21
N PRO A 23 -9.49 1.66 14.78
CA PRO A 23 -10.41 2.80 14.72
C PRO A 23 -10.89 3.07 13.30
N SER A 24 -12.21 3.17 13.12
CA SER A 24 -12.86 3.32 11.80
C SER A 24 -12.68 2.15 10.83
N GLY A 25 -12.22 0.98 11.30
CA GLY A 25 -12.21 -0.28 10.54
C GLY A 25 -11.14 -0.40 9.44
N THR A 26 -10.24 0.57 9.31
CA THR A 26 -9.19 0.58 8.26
C THR A 26 -7.87 1.09 8.82
N MET A 27 -6.76 0.47 8.42
CA MET A 27 -5.40 0.87 8.78
C MET A 27 -4.65 1.35 7.54
N GLY A 28 -3.92 2.45 7.69
CA GLY A 28 -3.07 3.03 6.66
C GLY A 28 -1.60 2.67 6.82
N TYR A 29 -0.88 2.58 5.70
CA TYR A 29 0.54 2.23 5.64
C TYR A 29 1.27 3.24 4.75
N ILE A 30 2.35 3.85 5.25
CA ILE A 30 3.25 4.67 4.44
C ILE A 30 4.41 3.78 4.00
N ILE A 31 4.63 3.71 2.68
CA ILE A 31 5.66 2.88 2.07
C ILE A 31 6.64 3.80 1.34
N CYS A 32 7.92 3.70 1.70
CA CYS A 32 8.99 4.51 1.16
C CYS A 32 10.05 3.62 0.50
N SER A 33 10.58 4.04 -0.65
CA SER A 33 11.74 3.42 -1.31
C SER A 33 12.84 4.44 -1.54
N LYS A 34 14.10 4.01 -1.34
CA LYS A 34 15.28 4.80 -1.69
C LYS A 34 15.49 4.90 -3.21
N THR A 35 14.94 3.97 -3.97
CA THR A 35 14.98 3.95 -5.45
C THR A 35 13.64 4.39 -6.04
N ASP A 36 13.60 4.56 -7.36
CA ASP A 36 12.41 4.89 -8.15
C ASP A 36 11.40 3.73 -8.31
N LEU A 37 11.66 2.58 -7.66
CA LEU A 37 10.81 1.39 -7.70
C LEU A 37 9.33 1.72 -7.47
N ASP A 38 8.47 1.26 -8.39
CA ASP A 38 7.02 1.36 -8.24
C ASP A 38 6.52 0.34 -7.21
N VAL A 39 6.44 0.78 -5.95
CA VAL A 39 5.97 -0.04 -4.83
C VAL A 39 4.48 -0.43 -4.92
N THR A 40 3.71 0.17 -5.84
CA THR A 40 2.29 -0.17 -6.04
C THR A 40 2.11 -1.48 -6.82
N LYS A 41 3.15 -1.92 -7.53
CA LYS A 41 3.18 -3.19 -8.25
C LYS A 41 4.15 -4.13 -7.54
N PRO A 42 3.70 -5.32 -7.10
CA PRO A 42 4.59 -6.24 -6.42
C PRO A 42 5.64 -6.77 -7.40
N SER A 43 6.93 -6.54 -7.13
CA SER A 43 8.02 -7.07 -7.98
C SER A 43 8.10 -8.60 -7.94
N ARG A 44 7.52 -9.22 -6.91
CA ARG A 44 7.37 -10.67 -6.79
C ARG A 44 5.87 -10.98 -6.77
N THR A 45 5.36 -11.55 -7.85
CA THR A 45 3.97 -12.00 -7.93
C THR A 45 3.85 -13.40 -7.34
N LEU A 46 2.84 -13.60 -6.50
CA LEU A 46 2.52 -14.88 -5.89
C LEU A 46 1.48 -15.59 -6.76
N SER A 47 1.72 -16.87 -7.05
CA SER A 47 0.69 -17.75 -7.60
C SER A 47 -0.33 -18.15 -6.51
N ASP A 48 -1.49 -18.66 -6.91
CA ASP A 48 -2.49 -19.17 -5.97
C ASP A 48 -1.94 -20.30 -5.08
N ASP A 49 -1.02 -21.10 -5.61
CA ASP A 49 -0.37 -22.17 -4.87
C ASP A 49 0.62 -21.61 -3.84
N ASP A 50 1.33 -20.52 -4.15
CA ASP A 50 2.17 -19.83 -3.17
C ASP A 50 1.33 -19.25 -2.03
N VAL A 51 0.19 -18.63 -2.35
CA VAL A 51 -0.74 -18.04 -1.35
C VAL A 51 -1.26 -19.13 -0.42
N LYS A 52 -1.66 -20.29 -0.96
CA LYS A 52 -2.10 -21.46 -0.18
C LYS A 52 -0.95 -22.03 0.66
N ARG A 53 0.23 -22.24 0.07
CA ARG A 53 1.42 -22.78 0.75
C ARG A 53 1.84 -21.91 1.93
N MET A 54 1.78 -20.59 1.76
CA MET A 54 2.11 -19.60 2.79
C MET A 54 0.96 -19.36 3.80
N LYS A 55 -0.20 -20.01 3.62
CA LYS A 55 -1.39 -19.87 4.48
C LYS A 55 -1.86 -18.41 4.62
N LEU A 56 -1.72 -17.62 3.56
CA LEU A 56 -2.12 -16.22 3.57
C LEU A 56 -3.64 -16.11 3.55
N ARG A 57 -4.20 -15.37 4.52
CA ARG A 57 -5.65 -15.19 4.66
C ARG A 57 -6.19 -13.90 4.06
N PHE A 58 -5.31 -12.94 3.78
CA PHE A 58 -5.68 -11.60 3.32
C PHE A 58 -4.82 -11.14 2.14
N TYR A 59 -3.49 -11.22 2.28
CA TYR A 59 -2.58 -10.76 1.24
C TYR A 59 -2.53 -11.70 0.03
N ASN A 60 -2.57 -11.11 -1.17
CA ASN A 60 -2.12 -11.70 -2.42
C ASN A 60 -1.66 -10.55 -3.36
N SER A 61 -1.10 -10.88 -4.52
CA SER A 61 -0.54 -9.86 -5.42
C SER A 61 -1.58 -8.88 -5.99
N GLN A 62 -2.84 -9.27 -6.14
CA GLN A 62 -3.90 -8.36 -6.58
C GLN A 62 -4.33 -7.42 -5.45
N VAL A 63 -4.50 -7.95 -4.23
CA VAL A 63 -4.80 -7.17 -3.03
C VAL A 63 -3.70 -6.15 -2.76
N HIS A 64 -2.43 -6.51 -2.99
CA HIS A 64 -1.30 -5.57 -2.90
C HIS A 64 -1.54 -4.32 -3.74
N SER A 65 -1.79 -4.47 -5.03
CA SER A 65 -1.99 -3.33 -5.93
C SER A 65 -3.28 -2.57 -5.62
N ALA A 66 -4.35 -3.28 -5.25
CA ALA A 66 -5.61 -2.67 -4.86
C ALA A 66 -5.50 -1.83 -3.58
N ALA A 67 -4.60 -2.17 -2.66
CA ALA A 67 -4.40 -1.41 -1.41
C ALA A 67 -3.94 0.04 -1.64
N PHE A 68 -3.36 0.34 -2.80
CA PHE A 68 -2.96 1.70 -3.22
C PHE A 68 -4.07 2.45 -3.97
N VAL A 69 -5.21 1.81 -4.24
CA VAL A 69 -6.37 2.46 -4.83
C VAL A 69 -7.17 3.13 -3.71
N LEU A 70 -6.98 4.43 -3.58
CA LEU A 70 -7.55 5.21 -2.50
C LEU A 70 -8.88 5.87 -2.88
N PRO A 71 -9.80 6.08 -1.92
CA PRO A 71 -10.93 6.98 -2.05
C PRO A 71 -10.50 8.36 -2.57
N GLN A 72 -11.39 8.99 -3.34
CA GLN A 72 -11.08 10.23 -4.05
C GLN A 72 -10.61 11.35 -3.11
N PHE A 73 -11.28 11.53 -1.97
CA PHE A 73 -10.92 12.57 -1.00
C PHE A 73 -9.50 12.39 -0.42
N ILE A 74 -9.03 11.14 -0.27
CA ILE A 74 -7.66 10.85 0.20
C ILE A 74 -6.65 11.19 -0.89
N LYS A 75 -6.94 10.83 -2.16
CA LYS A 75 -6.07 11.16 -3.29
C LYS A 75 -5.83 12.66 -3.38
N GLU A 76 -6.91 13.43 -3.33
CA GLU A 76 -6.85 14.90 -3.36
C GLU A 76 -6.00 15.45 -2.22
N GLU A 77 -6.16 14.95 -1.00
CA GLU A 77 -5.38 15.40 0.15
C GLU A 77 -3.89 15.06 0.03
N LEU A 78 -3.54 13.93 -0.58
CA LEU A 78 -2.14 13.53 -0.79
C LEU A 78 -1.46 14.26 -1.96
N GLU A 79 -2.24 14.87 -2.85
CA GLU A 79 -1.77 15.66 -4.00
C GLU A 79 -1.66 17.16 -3.69
N LYS A 80 -2.37 17.65 -2.66
CA LYS A 80 -2.18 19.02 -2.16
C LYS A 80 -0.71 19.25 -1.79
N LYS A 81 -0.16 20.37 -2.28
CA LYS A 81 1.21 20.82 -2.02
C LYS A 81 1.37 21.32 -0.58
#